data_AF-A0A535RRT6-F1
#
_entry.id   AF-A0A535RRT6-F1
#
_cell.length_a   1.000
_cell.length_b   1.000
_cell.length_c   1.000
_cell.angle_alpha   90.00
_cell.angle_beta   90.00
_cell.angle_gamma   90.00
#
_symmetry.space_group_name_H-M   'P 1'
#
loop_
_entity.id
_entity.type
_entity.pdbx_description
1 polymer ?
#
loop_
_entity_poly.entity_id
_entity_poly.type
_entity_poly.pdbx_seq_one_letter_code
_entity_poly.pdbx_strand_id
1 'polypeptide(L)'
;MRHFGPDEEVDFCIVGVGSAGGVLLQRLARAGFRVVGIEAGPFWNTERDWVSDEAGSSKLYWNELRVTGGEDPITLGANNSGRGVGGGPVHWAGFTPRFHPSDFRVYSQDGVGVDWPIAYEDLKPYYELLEKEIPVAGPAYYPWGDPHGYTYGPHPMGGVGDVLIKGCTKLGIRVSAGGPVAITSGSHADRPHCIYRGFCIQGCKVGAKQSTLVSHVPDAIRHGAEIR
;
A
#
# COMPACT_ATOMS: atom_id res chain seq x y z
N MET A 1 -8.60 13.19 18.10
CA MET A 1 -7.71 13.85 17.14
C MET A 1 -7.49 15.27 17.62
N ARG A 2 -6.30 15.84 17.43
CA ARG A 2 -6.08 17.27 17.69
C ARG A 2 -6.78 18.09 16.61
N HIS A 3 -7.29 19.27 16.97
CA HIS A 3 -7.84 20.23 16.02
C HIS A 3 -7.09 21.54 16.20
N PHE A 4 -6.32 21.92 15.19
CA PHE A 4 -5.67 23.22 15.12
C PHE A 4 -6.69 24.29 14.73
N GLY A 5 -6.55 25.51 15.27
CA GLY A 5 -7.35 26.65 14.82
C GLY A 5 -7.16 26.94 13.32
N PRO A 6 -8.11 27.61 12.65
CA PRO A 6 -7.96 28.00 11.25
C PRO A 6 -6.77 28.95 11.01
N ASP A 7 -6.43 29.77 12.02
CA ASP A 7 -5.32 30.73 11.98
C ASP A 7 -4.07 30.24 12.74
N GLU A 8 -4.07 28.99 13.20
CA GLU A 8 -2.96 28.43 13.99
C GLU A 8 -1.86 27.91 13.05
N GLU A 9 -0.63 28.43 13.19
CA GLU A 9 0.51 28.02 12.36
C GLU A 9 0.90 26.56 12.62
N VAL A 10 1.17 25.79 11.57
CA VAL A 10 1.64 24.39 11.66
C VAL A 10 2.96 24.24 10.92
N ASP A 11 3.76 23.26 11.33
CA ASP A 11 5.08 23.03 10.72
C ASP A 11 4.94 22.44 9.31
N PHE A 12 3.95 21.56 9.11
CA PHE A 12 3.74 20.87 7.85
C PHE A 12 2.25 20.72 7.50
N CYS A 13 1.93 20.97 6.23
CA CYS A 13 0.64 20.67 5.63
C CYS A 13 0.81 19.64 4.51
N ILE A 14 0.19 18.47 4.65
CA ILE A 14 0.26 17.37 3.69
C ILE A 14 -1.05 17.31 2.91
N VAL A 15 -0.98 17.48 1.59
CA VAL A 15 -2.15 17.38 0.71
C VAL A 15 -2.25 15.95 0.16
N GLY A 16 -3.33 15.26 0.53
CA GLY A 16 -3.60 13.85 0.23
C GLY A 16 -3.07 12.92 1.32
N VAL A 17 -3.97 12.20 1.99
CA VAL A 17 -3.62 11.26 3.08
C VAL A 17 -3.71 9.82 2.58
N GLY A 18 -3.05 9.57 1.45
CA GLY A 18 -2.96 8.26 0.79
C GLY A 18 -1.76 7.42 1.23
N SER A 19 -1.16 6.66 0.29
CA SER A 19 0.01 5.80 0.57
C SER A 19 1.19 6.59 1.10
N ALA A 20 1.62 7.63 0.39
CA ALA A 20 2.79 8.42 0.76
C ALA A 20 2.45 9.42 1.88
N GLY A 21 1.37 10.18 1.71
CA GLY A 21 0.96 11.20 2.67
C GLY A 21 0.67 10.64 4.06
N GLY A 22 0.01 9.48 4.16
CA GLY A 22 -0.23 8.85 5.46
C GLY A 22 1.04 8.38 6.18
N VAL A 23 2.03 7.88 5.43
CA VAL A 23 3.35 7.51 6.00
C VAL A 23 4.08 8.77 6.47
N LEU A 24 4.17 9.80 5.61
CA LEU A 24 4.85 11.05 5.94
C LEU A 24 4.22 11.75 7.15
N LEU A 25 2.89 11.78 7.22
CA LEU A 25 2.12 12.31 8.34
C LEU A 25 2.55 11.65 9.66
N GLN A 26 2.65 10.32 9.66
CA GLN A 26 3.07 9.57 10.84
C GLN A 26 4.53 9.84 11.22
N ARG A 27 5.45 9.87 10.26
CA ARG A 27 6.87 10.15 10.53
C ARG A 27 7.07 11.53 11.14
N LEU A 28 6.44 12.56 10.58
CA LEU A 28 6.56 13.93 11.07
C LEU A 28 5.89 14.13 12.44
N ALA A 29 4.69 13.55 12.65
CA ALA A 29 4.02 13.61 13.94
C ALA A 29 4.83 12.92 15.05
N ARG A 30 5.42 11.75 14.78
CA ARG A 30 6.33 11.06 15.72
C ARG A 30 7.57 11.88 16.06
N ALA A 31 8.04 12.70 15.13
CA ALA A 31 9.16 13.61 15.37
C ALA A 31 8.76 14.86 16.20
N GLY A 32 7.49 14.99 16.59
CA GLY A 32 7.00 16.06 17.45
C GLY A 32 6.53 17.32 16.70
N PHE A 33 6.48 17.28 15.37
CA PHE A 33 5.99 18.40 14.56
C PHE A 33 4.46 18.53 14.62
N ARG A 34 3.99 19.76 14.46
CA ARG A 34 2.57 20.11 14.26
C ARG A 34 2.24 19.87 12.79
N VAL A 35 1.49 18.81 12.51
CA VAL A 35 1.19 18.39 11.13
C VAL A 35 -0.31 18.30 10.89
N VAL A 36 -0.75 18.85 9.77
CA VAL A 36 -2.11 18.72 9.25
C VAL A 36 -2.08 17.94 7.95
N GLY A 37 -2.86 16.87 7.86
CA GLY A 37 -3.19 16.21 6.60
C GLY A 37 -4.51 16.75 6.06
N ILE A 38 -4.58 17.02 4.76
CA ILE A 38 -5.81 17.43 4.06
C ILE A 38 -6.18 16.33 3.07
N GLU A 39 -7.40 15.81 3.14
CA GLU A 39 -7.89 14.72 2.28
C GLU A 39 -9.22 15.10 1.63
N ALA A 40 -9.37 14.80 0.33
CA ALA A 40 -10.54 15.17 -0.44
C ALA A 40 -11.75 14.24 -0.23
N GLY A 41 -11.50 13.03 0.27
CA GLY A 41 -12.54 12.05 0.57
C GLY A 41 -12.80 11.85 2.06
N PRO A 42 -13.69 10.92 2.39
CA PRO A 42 -14.11 10.71 3.76
C PRO A 42 -13.04 10.02 4.61
N PHE A 43 -13.18 10.13 5.92
CA PHE A 43 -12.51 9.27 6.88
C PHE A 43 -13.33 7.99 7.05
N TRP A 44 -12.88 6.89 6.45
CA TRP A 44 -13.63 5.63 6.42
C TRP A 44 -13.67 4.92 7.78
N ASN A 45 -14.82 4.35 8.12
CA ASN A 45 -14.97 3.29 9.10
C ASN A 45 -15.05 1.94 8.38
N THR A 46 -14.02 1.09 8.53
CA THR A 46 -13.90 -0.15 7.75
C THR A 46 -15.09 -1.11 7.94
N GLU A 47 -15.67 -1.17 9.15
CA GLU A 47 -16.77 -2.08 9.48
C GLU A 47 -18.13 -1.59 8.98
N ARG A 48 -18.38 -0.27 9.08
CA ARG A 48 -19.66 0.32 8.72
C ARG A 48 -19.75 0.68 7.26
N ASP A 49 -18.67 1.22 6.71
CA ASP A 49 -18.69 1.73 5.35
C ASP A 49 -18.43 0.65 4.31
N TRP A 50 -17.71 -0.42 4.63
CA TRP A 50 -17.35 -1.42 3.61
C TRP A 50 -18.27 -2.63 3.62
N VAL A 51 -18.70 -3.00 2.42
CA VAL A 51 -19.65 -4.09 2.14
C VAL A 51 -18.95 -5.25 1.43
N SER A 52 -19.62 -6.40 1.29
CA SER A 52 -19.14 -7.55 0.50
C SER A 52 -19.91 -7.56 -0.81
N ASP A 53 -19.79 -6.45 -1.53
CA ASP A 53 -20.54 -6.22 -2.75
C ASP A 53 -19.69 -5.33 -3.66
N GLU A 54 -19.38 -5.84 -4.85
CA GLU A 54 -18.53 -5.16 -5.82
C GLU A 54 -19.14 -3.82 -6.24
N ALA A 55 -20.46 -3.75 -6.43
CA ALA A 55 -21.16 -2.54 -6.80
C ALA A 55 -21.09 -1.48 -5.68
N GLY A 56 -21.35 -1.89 -4.44
CA GLY A 56 -21.30 -1.04 -3.24
C GLY A 56 -19.89 -0.57 -2.86
N SER A 57 -18.84 -1.17 -3.44
CA SER A 57 -17.45 -0.79 -3.22
C SER A 57 -16.99 0.36 -4.12
N SER A 58 -17.81 0.78 -5.10
CA SER A 58 -17.51 1.87 -6.04
C SER A 58 -17.17 3.20 -5.37
N LYS A 59 -17.66 3.44 -4.15
CA LYS A 59 -17.37 4.65 -3.35
C LYS A 59 -15.92 4.75 -2.86
N LEU A 60 -15.16 3.65 -2.89
CA LEU A 60 -13.74 3.65 -2.54
C LEU A 60 -12.88 4.23 -3.66
N TYR A 61 -13.42 4.28 -4.87
CA TYR A 61 -12.73 4.75 -6.06
C TYR A 61 -12.95 6.26 -6.25
N TRP A 62 -11.93 6.94 -6.77
CA TRP A 62 -12.05 8.34 -7.15
C TRP A 62 -12.64 8.45 -8.56
N ASN A 63 -13.98 8.50 -8.66
CA ASN A 63 -14.69 8.54 -9.96
C ASN A 63 -15.08 9.94 -10.44
N GLU A 64 -14.83 10.97 -9.64
CA GLU A 64 -15.03 12.37 -10.06
C GLU A 64 -14.10 12.75 -11.23
N LEU A 65 -14.39 13.88 -11.88
CA LEU A 65 -13.58 14.39 -12.98
C LEU A 65 -12.13 14.58 -12.51
N ARG A 66 -11.20 13.89 -13.17
CA ARG A 66 -9.76 14.02 -12.94
C ARG A 66 -9.14 14.48 -14.24
N VAL A 67 -8.49 15.64 -14.20
CA VAL A 67 -7.88 16.27 -15.38
C VAL A 67 -6.40 15.94 -15.40
N THR A 68 -5.96 15.30 -16.48
CA THR A 68 -4.55 15.09 -16.79
C THR A 68 -4.15 16.05 -17.91
N GLY A 69 -3.02 16.72 -17.75
CA GLY A 69 -2.46 17.65 -18.74
C GLY A 69 -1.18 17.12 -19.38
N GLY A 70 -0.52 17.96 -20.16
CA GLY A 70 0.72 17.61 -20.89
C GLY A 70 0.47 17.22 -22.35
N GLU A 71 1.54 16.92 -23.08
CA GLU A 71 1.48 16.50 -24.49
C GLU A 71 0.90 15.08 -24.63
N ASP A 72 1.14 14.22 -23.64
CA ASP A 72 0.66 12.83 -23.58
C ASP A 72 -0.19 12.58 -22.31
N PRO A 73 -1.44 13.07 -22.25
CA PRO A 73 -2.27 12.92 -21.07
C PRO A 73 -2.70 11.46 -20.88
N ILE A 74 -2.58 10.95 -19.65
CA ILE A 74 -3.02 9.59 -19.32
C ILE A 74 -4.53 9.54 -19.06
N THR A 75 -5.18 8.48 -19.51
CA THR A 75 -6.58 8.19 -19.16
C THR A 75 -6.64 7.57 -17.78
N LEU A 76 -7.34 8.22 -16.85
CA LEU A 76 -7.52 7.72 -15.49
C LEU A 76 -8.76 6.80 -15.43
N GLY A 77 -8.52 5.49 -15.30
CA GLY A 77 -9.57 4.49 -15.10
C GLY A 77 -10.32 4.67 -13.77
N ALA A 78 -11.49 4.03 -13.67
CA ALA A 78 -12.34 4.10 -12.48
C ALA A 78 -11.63 3.55 -11.23
N ASN A 79 -11.01 2.37 -11.33
CA ASN A 79 -10.37 1.68 -10.20
C ASN A 79 -8.88 2.04 -9.98
N ASN A 80 -8.39 3.13 -10.57
CA ASN A 80 -6.95 3.44 -10.53
C ASN A 80 -6.54 4.29 -9.32
N SER A 81 -7.49 4.90 -8.62
CA SER A 81 -7.22 5.84 -7.52
C SER A 81 -8.21 5.63 -6.39
N GLY A 82 -7.73 5.62 -5.16
CA GLY A 82 -8.58 5.59 -3.97
C GLY A 82 -8.96 7.00 -3.53
N ARG A 83 -10.17 7.16 -2.98
CA ARG A 83 -10.64 8.42 -2.42
C ARG A 83 -10.83 8.30 -0.90
N GLY A 84 -10.42 9.32 -0.16
CA GLY A 84 -10.54 9.36 1.29
C GLY A 84 -9.29 8.87 2.01
N VAL A 85 -9.32 8.98 3.33
CA VAL A 85 -8.16 8.72 4.19
C VAL A 85 -7.71 7.27 3.98
N GLY A 86 -6.43 7.09 3.67
CA GLY A 86 -5.86 5.81 3.26
C GLY A 86 -5.57 5.69 1.76
N GLY A 87 -6.25 6.47 0.90
CA GLY A 87 -6.05 6.52 -0.55
C GLY A 87 -6.12 5.16 -1.24
N GLY A 88 -5.30 4.97 -2.29
CA GLY A 88 -5.24 3.72 -3.07
C GLY A 88 -5.09 2.43 -2.23
N PRO A 89 -4.28 2.40 -1.16
CA PRO A 89 -4.15 1.24 -0.28
C PRO A 89 -5.46 0.76 0.38
N VAL A 90 -6.50 1.57 0.40
CA VAL A 90 -7.82 1.11 0.86
C VAL A 90 -8.35 -0.01 -0.05
N HIS A 91 -8.12 0.06 -1.37
CA HIS A 91 -8.69 -0.87 -2.37
C HIS A 91 -7.66 -1.56 -3.28
N TRP A 92 -6.35 -1.39 -3.06
CA TRP A 92 -5.34 -2.22 -3.72
C TRP A 92 -5.40 -3.71 -3.32
N ALA A 93 -4.72 -4.57 -4.09
CA ALA A 93 -4.62 -6.00 -3.82
C ALA A 93 -3.70 -6.36 -2.64
N GLY A 94 -2.88 -5.42 -2.16
CA GLY A 94 -1.89 -5.66 -1.11
C GLY A 94 -0.57 -6.27 -1.61
N PHE A 95 -0.39 -6.47 -2.91
CA PHE A 95 0.85 -7.05 -3.46
C PHE A 95 2.02 -6.05 -3.37
N THR A 96 3.16 -6.50 -2.84
CA THR A 96 4.29 -5.64 -2.44
C THR A 96 5.65 -6.15 -2.92
N PRO A 97 5.84 -6.36 -4.24
CA PRO A 97 7.18 -6.66 -4.76
C PRO A 97 8.09 -5.45 -4.59
N ARG A 98 9.38 -5.70 -4.35
CA ARG A 98 10.42 -4.67 -4.46
C ARG A 98 10.76 -4.44 -5.94
N PHE A 99 11.26 -3.26 -6.26
CA PHE A 99 11.92 -3.06 -7.55
C PHE A 99 13.13 -4.01 -7.68
N HIS A 100 13.45 -4.41 -8.89
CA HIS A 100 14.68 -5.13 -9.18
C HIS A 100 15.86 -4.14 -9.24
N PRO A 101 17.09 -4.57 -8.91
CA PRO A 101 18.27 -3.72 -9.08
C PRO A 101 18.49 -3.19 -10.51
N SER A 102 17.99 -3.90 -11.53
CA SER A 102 18.00 -3.46 -12.92
C SER A 102 17.05 -2.29 -13.20
N ASP A 103 15.96 -2.16 -12.44
CA ASP A 103 14.94 -1.11 -12.66
C ASP A 103 15.51 0.31 -12.41
N PHE A 104 16.64 0.40 -11.68
CA PHE A 104 17.36 1.64 -11.42
C PHE A 104 18.33 2.02 -12.55
N ARG A 105 18.57 1.11 -13.51
CA ARG A 105 19.58 1.25 -14.56
C ARG A 105 19.04 0.91 -15.97
N VAL A 106 17.75 1.18 -16.21
CA VAL A 106 17.06 0.81 -17.46
C VAL A 106 17.63 1.48 -18.71
N TYR A 107 18.19 2.69 -18.60
CA TYR A 107 18.84 3.34 -19.73
C TYR A 107 20.21 2.70 -19.99
N SER A 108 21.04 2.58 -18.96
CA SER A 108 22.39 2.02 -19.12
C SER A 108 22.40 0.53 -19.48
N GLN A 109 21.38 -0.25 -19.06
CA GLN A 109 21.31 -1.69 -19.34
C GLN A 109 20.50 -2.02 -20.59
N ASP A 110 19.36 -1.36 -20.78
CA ASP A 110 18.38 -1.74 -21.81
C ASP A 110 18.22 -0.66 -22.90
N GLY A 111 18.84 0.52 -22.75
CA GLY A 111 18.78 1.61 -23.71
C GLY A 111 17.43 2.35 -23.74
N VAL A 112 16.58 2.18 -22.73
CA VAL A 112 15.22 2.75 -22.66
C VAL A 112 15.03 3.60 -21.41
N GLY A 113 14.17 4.62 -21.49
CA GLY A 113 13.84 5.48 -20.36
C GLY A 113 15.06 6.27 -19.83
N VAL A 114 15.15 6.39 -18.51
CA VAL A 114 16.24 7.07 -17.81
C VAL A 114 16.67 6.25 -16.59
N ASP A 115 17.95 6.31 -16.26
CA ASP A 115 18.45 5.73 -15.02
C ASP A 115 18.01 6.58 -13.82
N TRP A 116 17.79 5.92 -12.70
CA TRP A 116 17.48 6.61 -11.45
C TRP A 116 18.76 7.28 -10.90
N PRO A 117 18.64 8.45 -10.24
CA PRO A 117 19.77 9.10 -9.60
C PRO A 117 20.19 8.45 -8.26
N ILE A 118 19.60 7.29 -7.93
CA ILE A 118 19.85 6.48 -6.74
C ILE A 118 19.95 5.01 -7.15
N ALA A 119 20.56 4.19 -6.31
CA ALA A 119 20.66 2.76 -6.50
C ALA A 119 19.60 1.99 -5.71
N TYR A 120 19.43 0.70 -6.03
CA TYR A 120 18.54 -0.19 -5.27
C TYR A 120 18.95 -0.27 -3.79
N GLU A 121 20.26 -0.27 -3.55
CA GLU A 121 20.87 -0.35 -2.22
C GLU A 121 20.49 0.86 -1.35
N ASP A 122 20.22 2.03 -1.94
CA ASP A 122 19.75 3.20 -1.22
C ASP A 122 18.32 3.01 -0.69
N LEU A 123 17.48 2.28 -1.43
CA LEU A 123 16.09 1.99 -1.03
C LEU A 123 15.93 0.71 -0.21
N LYS A 124 16.86 -0.24 -0.31
CA LYS A 124 16.78 -1.53 0.38
C LYS A 124 16.48 -1.41 1.89
N PRO A 125 17.15 -0.54 2.67
CA PRO A 125 16.84 -0.37 4.09
C PRO A 125 15.40 0.09 4.35
N TYR A 126 14.83 0.89 3.44
CA TYR A 126 13.46 1.39 3.55
C TYR A 126 12.41 0.34 3.17
N TYR A 127 12.71 -0.53 2.20
CA TYR A 127 11.89 -1.71 1.93
C TYR A 127 11.82 -2.62 3.16
N GLU A 128 12.97 -2.95 3.75
CA GLU A 128 13.06 -3.80 4.93
C GLU A 128 12.37 -3.17 6.16
N LEU A 129 12.46 -1.85 6.30
CA LEU A 129 11.75 -1.10 7.34
C LEU A 129 10.23 -1.21 7.16
N LEU A 130 9.73 -0.88 5.96
CA LEU A 130 8.29 -0.91 5.71
C LEU A 130 7.74 -2.33 5.79
N GLU A 131 8.40 -3.34 5.26
CA GLU A 131 7.92 -4.73 5.31
C GLU A 131 7.66 -5.24 6.75
N LYS A 132 8.40 -4.69 7.73
CA LYS A 132 8.17 -4.94 9.16
C LYS A 132 7.01 -4.13 9.73
N GLU A 133 6.87 -2.87 9.31
CA GLU A 133 5.79 -1.98 9.77
C GLU A 133 4.43 -2.31 9.13
N ILE A 134 4.45 -2.84 7.91
CA ILE A 134 3.28 -3.23 7.13
C ILE A 134 3.24 -4.76 6.95
N PRO A 135 3.28 -5.51 8.06
CA PRO A 135 3.70 -6.91 8.16
C PRO A 135 3.43 -7.72 6.88
N VAL A 136 4.45 -7.77 6.02
CA VAL A 136 4.37 -8.42 4.72
C VAL A 136 4.52 -9.93 4.90
N ALA A 137 3.53 -10.66 4.39
CA ALA A 137 3.54 -12.11 4.28
C ALA A 137 4.11 -12.54 2.93
N GLY A 138 5.02 -13.51 2.94
CA GLY A 138 5.64 -14.02 1.73
C GLY A 138 6.50 -15.25 2.00
N PRO A 139 7.20 -15.80 0.98
CA PRO A 139 8.01 -16.99 1.15
C PRO A 139 9.25 -16.70 1.99
N ALA A 140 9.77 -17.72 2.68
CA ALA A 140 11.06 -17.64 3.38
C ALA A 140 12.23 -17.35 2.43
N TYR A 141 12.05 -17.63 1.14
CA TYR A 141 12.98 -17.29 0.07
C TYR A 141 12.20 -16.82 -1.18
N TYR A 142 12.33 -15.54 -1.50
CA TYR A 142 11.81 -14.91 -2.71
C TYR A 142 12.96 -14.74 -3.71
N PRO A 143 12.87 -15.33 -4.91
CA PRO A 143 14.02 -15.46 -5.79
C PRO A 143 14.23 -14.31 -6.79
N TRP A 144 13.33 -13.33 -6.83
CA TRP A 144 13.30 -12.30 -7.88
C TRP A 144 13.88 -10.98 -7.38
N GLY A 145 14.58 -10.27 -8.26
CA GLY A 145 15.27 -9.03 -7.92
C GLY A 145 16.49 -9.31 -7.05
N ASP A 146 16.55 -8.68 -5.88
CA ASP A 146 17.50 -8.99 -4.80
C ASP A 146 16.89 -10.10 -3.91
N PRO A 147 17.42 -11.34 -3.90
CA PRO A 147 16.80 -12.43 -3.16
C PRO A 147 16.76 -12.20 -1.65
N HIS A 148 15.60 -12.41 -1.03
CA HIS A 148 15.36 -12.17 0.40
C HIS A 148 14.23 -13.05 0.94
N GLY A 149 13.90 -12.94 2.22
CA GLY A 149 12.80 -13.66 2.86
C GLY A 149 11.91 -12.75 3.69
N TYR A 150 10.69 -13.20 3.99
CA TYR A 150 9.71 -12.45 4.79
C TYR A 150 9.51 -13.06 6.18
N THR A 151 9.18 -12.20 7.16
CA THR A 151 8.94 -12.60 8.55
C THR A 151 7.66 -13.44 8.70
N TYR A 152 6.60 -13.06 7.97
CA TYR A 152 5.34 -13.78 7.97
C TYR A 152 5.30 -14.75 6.79
N GLY A 153 4.93 -15.99 7.06
CA GLY A 153 4.79 -17.01 6.02
C GLY A 153 3.68 -16.66 5.02
N PRO A 154 3.72 -17.25 3.81
CA PRO A 154 2.75 -16.96 2.77
C PRO A 154 1.34 -17.40 3.17
N HIS A 155 0.32 -16.72 2.64
CA HIS A 155 -1.07 -17.19 2.78
C HIS A 155 -1.27 -18.55 2.08
N PRO A 156 -2.20 -19.39 2.57
CA PRO A 156 -2.58 -20.63 1.91
C PRO A 156 -2.97 -20.37 0.45
N MET A 157 -2.44 -21.19 -0.44
CA MET A 157 -2.79 -21.14 -1.86
C MET A 157 -4.16 -21.78 -2.10
N GLY A 158 -4.95 -21.18 -2.99
CA GLY A 158 -6.18 -21.77 -3.50
C GLY A 158 -5.92 -22.70 -4.69
N GLY A 159 -6.92 -23.52 -5.04
CA GLY A 159 -6.77 -24.54 -6.10
C GLY A 159 -6.37 -24.01 -7.48
N VAL A 160 -6.75 -22.78 -7.84
CA VAL A 160 -6.30 -22.12 -9.07
C VAL A 160 -4.77 -21.95 -9.09
N GLY A 161 -4.21 -21.54 -7.95
CA GLY A 161 -2.76 -21.39 -7.79
C GLY A 161 -2.03 -22.73 -7.93
N ASP A 162 -2.58 -23.80 -7.37
CA ASP A 162 -1.99 -25.14 -7.49
C ASP A 162 -1.93 -25.63 -8.94
N VAL A 163 -3.00 -25.38 -9.72
CA VAL A 163 -3.01 -25.74 -11.15
C VAL A 163 -1.96 -24.97 -11.92
N LEU A 164 -1.80 -23.67 -11.65
CA LEU A 164 -0.77 -22.84 -12.28
C LEU A 164 0.65 -23.31 -11.92
N ILE A 165 0.90 -23.61 -10.65
CA ILE A 165 2.20 -24.11 -10.19
C ILE A 165 2.53 -25.44 -10.89
N LYS A 166 1.58 -26.38 -10.95
CA LYS A 166 1.76 -27.67 -11.65
C LYS A 166 2.07 -27.47 -13.13
N GLY A 167 1.35 -26.59 -13.81
CA GLY A 167 1.58 -26.27 -15.23
C GLY A 167 2.97 -25.68 -15.47
N CYS A 168 3.34 -24.66 -14.70
CA CYS A 168 4.66 -24.02 -14.82
C CYS A 168 5.79 -25.02 -14.53
N THR A 169 5.64 -25.84 -13.49
CA THR A 169 6.62 -26.86 -13.11
C THR A 169 6.82 -27.87 -14.26
N LYS A 170 5.74 -28.34 -14.88
CA LYS A 170 5.81 -29.26 -16.04
C LYS A 170 6.53 -28.64 -17.24
N LEU A 171 6.43 -27.32 -17.41
CA LEU A 171 7.08 -26.58 -18.48
C LEU A 171 8.50 -26.10 -18.13
N GLY A 172 9.00 -26.39 -16.92
CA GLY A 172 10.29 -25.88 -16.45
C GLY A 172 10.30 -24.38 -16.18
N ILE A 173 9.13 -23.74 -16.06
CA ILE A 173 9.00 -22.32 -15.72
C ILE A 173 9.12 -22.18 -14.20
N ARG A 174 10.09 -21.38 -13.75
CA ARG A 174 10.32 -21.13 -12.32
C ARG A 174 9.17 -20.32 -11.72
N VAL A 175 8.67 -20.76 -10.56
CA VAL A 175 7.57 -20.11 -9.83
C VAL A 175 7.97 -19.87 -8.38
N SER A 176 7.55 -18.73 -7.84
CA SER A 176 7.53 -18.48 -6.40
C SER A 176 6.08 -18.42 -5.94
N ALA A 177 5.63 -19.43 -5.20
CA ALA A 177 4.28 -19.46 -4.65
C ALA A 177 4.16 -18.50 -3.45
N GLY A 178 2.98 -17.89 -3.28
CA GLY A 178 2.68 -17.03 -2.13
C GLY A 178 3.55 -15.77 -2.06
N GLY A 179 3.70 -15.05 -3.18
CA GLY A 179 4.49 -13.80 -3.25
C GLY A 179 4.07 -12.72 -2.24
N PRO A 180 4.88 -11.66 -2.10
CA PRO A 180 4.75 -10.70 -1.01
C PRO A 180 3.42 -9.95 -1.01
N VAL A 181 2.68 -10.08 0.09
CA VAL A 181 1.46 -9.33 0.31
C VAL A 181 1.47 -8.66 1.68
N ALA A 182 1.10 -7.38 1.73
CA ALA A 182 0.87 -6.62 2.96
C ALA A 182 -0.49 -6.97 3.58
N ILE A 183 -0.68 -8.26 3.83
CA ILE A 183 -1.84 -8.86 4.48
C ILE A 183 -1.28 -9.83 5.50
N THR A 184 -1.72 -9.70 6.74
CA THR A 184 -1.17 -10.53 7.81
C THR A 184 -1.71 -11.97 7.73
N SER A 185 -0.80 -12.94 7.61
CA SER A 185 -1.12 -14.37 7.69
C SER A 185 -1.30 -14.88 9.12
N GLY A 186 -0.99 -14.04 10.11
CA GLY A 186 -1.30 -14.23 11.53
C GLY A 186 -1.79 -12.93 12.18
N SER A 187 -2.02 -12.92 13.49
CA SER A 187 -2.32 -11.67 14.20
C SER A 187 -1.03 -10.85 14.36
N HIS A 188 -1.10 -9.54 14.11
CA HIS A 188 -0.01 -8.59 14.37
C HIS A 188 -0.49 -7.57 15.41
N ALA A 189 0.40 -7.01 16.21
CA ALA A 189 0.06 -6.29 17.45
C ALA A 189 -1.12 -5.29 17.33
N ASP A 190 -1.21 -4.57 16.21
CA ASP A 190 -2.21 -3.54 15.96
C ASP A 190 -3.35 -3.96 14.99
N ARG A 191 -3.38 -5.21 14.49
CA ARG A 191 -4.39 -5.67 13.51
C ARG A 191 -4.65 -7.18 13.51
N PRO A 192 -5.89 -7.60 13.19
CA PRO A 192 -6.25 -9.01 13.15
C PRO A 192 -5.67 -9.71 11.91
N HIS A 193 -5.67 -11.05 11.94
CA HIS A 193 -5.33 -11.88 10.78
C HIS A 193 -6.39 -11.80 9.67
N CYS A 194 -5.99 -12.14 8.45
CA CYS A 194 -6.93 -12.25 7.32
C CYS A 194 -7.96 -13.37 7.55
N ILE A 195 -9.24 -13.05 7.38
CA ILE A 195 -10.35 -14.03 7.45
C ILE A 195 -10.72 -14.62 6.07
N TYR A 196 -9.87 -14.43 5.06
CA TYR A 196 -10.03 -14.98 3.70
C TYR A 196 -11.37 -14.62 3.01
N ARG A 197 -11.86 -13.40 3.24
CA ARG A 197 -13.15 -12.91 2.72
C ARG A 197 -13.22 -12.80 1.19
N GLY A 198 -12.09 -12.65 0.50
CA GLY A 198 -12.05 -12.53 -0.98
C GLY A 198 -12.29 -11.13 -1.57
N PHE A 199 -12.49 -10.10 -0.74
CA PHE A 199 -12.79 -8.72 -1.17
C PHE A 199 -11.58 -7.77 -1.00
N CYS A 200 -10.36 -8.23 -1.30
CA CYS A 200 -9.15 -7.46 -1.05
C CYS A 200 -9.12 -6.14 -1.84
N ILE A 201 -9.59 -6.16 -3.09
CA ILE A 201 -9.60 -4.97 -3.96
C ILE A 201 -10.85 -4.08 -3.75
N GLN A 202 -11.68 -4.41 -2.75
CA GLN A 202 -12.95 -3.75 -2.44
C GLN A 202 -13.02 -3.23 -0.99
N GLY A 203 -11.87 -3.09 -0.34
CA GLY A 203 -11.80 -2.67 1.06
C GLY A 203 -11.84 -3.84 2.04
N CYS A 204 -10.81 -3.94 2.88
CA CYS A 204 -10.72 -5.00 3.89
C CYS A 204 -11.49 -4.63 5.15
N LYS A 205 -12.75 -5.07 5.24
CA LYS A 205 -13.67 -4.75 6.36
C LYS A 205 -13.08 -4.99 7.76
N VAL A 206 -12.26 -6.03 7.90
CA VAL A 206 -11.65 -6.44 9.19
C VAL A 206 -10.32 -5.75 9.50
N GLY A 207 -9.79 -4.92 8.60
CA GLY A 207 -8.51 -4.22 8.85
C GLY A 207 -7.25 -5.08 8.77
N ALA A 208 -7.33 -6.31 8.25
CA ALA A 208 -6.17 -7.21 8.11
C ALA A 208 -5.23 -6.83 6.94
N LYS A 209 -5.78 -6.27 5.85
CA LYS A 209 -4.98 -5.78 4.72
C LYS A 209 -4.46 -4.38 5.02
N GLN A 210 -3.18 -4.17 4.77
CA GLN A 210 -2.53 -2.89 4.97
C GLN A 210 -3.20 -1.77 4.17
N SER A 211 -3.43 -0.66 4.87
CA SER A 211 -3.59 0.68 4.31
C SER A 211 -3.09 1.69 5.32
N THR A 212 -2.74 2.91 4.90
CA THR A 212 -2.33 3.96 5.85
C THR A 212 -3.47 4.32 6.80
N LEU A 213 -4.73 4.16 6.39
CA LEU A 213 -5.93 4.32 7.22
C LEU A 213 -5.93 3.45 8.48
N VAL A 214 -5.46 2.20 8.39
CA VAL A 214 -5.51 1.24 9.52
C VAL A 214 -4.19 1.16 10.30
N SER A 215 -3.15 1.89 9.86
CA SER A 215 -1.79 1.75 10.43
C SER A 215 -1.15 3.10 10.76
N HIS A 216 -0.71 3.83 9.73
CA HIS A 216 0.07 5.05 9.88
C HIS A 216 -0.78 6.22 10.38
N VAL A 217 -1.99 6.37 9.85
CA VAL A 217 -2.90 7.45 10.23
C VAL A 217 -3.31 7.38 11.71
N PRO A 218 -3.79 6.24 12.24
CA PRO A 218 -4.10 6.14 13.67
C PRO A 218 -2.90 6.45 14.56
N ASP A 219 -1.70 6.01 14.16
CA ASP A 219 -0.48 6.33 14.90
C ASP A 219 -0.11 7.81 14.82
N ALA A 220 -0.25 8.46 13.66
CA ALA A 220 -0.04 9.89 13.51
C ALA A 220 -0.99 10.71 14.41
N ILE A 221 -2.27 10.33 14.45
CA ILE A 221 -3.28 10.97 15.32
C ILE A 221 -2.90 10.81 16.80
N ARG A 222 -2.40 9.64 17.20
CA ARG A 222 -1.89 9.43 18.58
C ARG A 222 -0.72 10.35 18.93
N HIS A 223 0.07 10.75 17.93
CA HIS A 223 1.18 11.70 18.08
C HIS A 223 0.79 13.16 17.77
N GLY A 224 -0.51 13.46 17.73
CA GLY A 224 -1.00 14.85 17.67
C GLY A 224 -1.22 15.41 16.27
N ALA A 225 -1.14 14.60 15.22
CA ALA A 225 -1.55 15.01 13.88
C ALA A 225 -3.06 15.30 13.81
N GLU A 226 -3.42 16.27 12.97
CA GLU A 226 -4.80 16.52 12.53
C GLU A 226 -4.99 16.01 11.11
N ILE A 227 -6.20 15.53 10.78
CA ILE A 227 -6.64 15.23 9.43
C ILE A 227 -7.92 16.02 9.16
N ARG A 228 -7.97 16.71 8.02
CA ARG A 228 -9.09 17.50 7.54
C ARG A 228 -9.63 16.93 6.23
#